data_AF-A0A178B5F1-F1
#
_entry.id   AF-A0A178B5F1-F1
#
_cell.length_a   1.000
_cell.length_b   1.000
_cell.length_c   1.000
_cell.angle_alpha   90.00
_cell.angle_beta   90.00
_cell.angle_gamma   90.00
#
_symmetry.space_group_name_H-M   'P 1'
#
loop_
_entity.id
_entity.type
_entity.pdbx_description
1 polymer ?
#
loop_
_entity_poly.entity_id
_entity_poly.type
_entity_poly.pdbx_seq_one_letter_code
_entity_poly.pdbx_strand_id
1 'polypeptide(L)'
;HMFDSTFWEVLPSHYDKIEKRWTLTARLYHEASSALMATDRAAGVNSLRAELEMLGNDIEDYRKVVKNVAWEDLVELYLVAGRHRWRAEQLARQDLEELEESLQLLVDKAKEFNADMVYGFGEK
;
A
#
# COMPACT_ATOMS: atom_id res chain seq x y z
N HIS A 1 -17.91 -21.90 4.54
CA HIS A 1 -17.82 -20.69 5.36
C HIS A 1 -17.80 -19.53 4.40
N MET A 2 -18.98 -19.02 4.02
CA MET A 2 -19.09 -17.84 3.18
C MET A 2 -18.65 -16.65 4.04
N PHE A 3 -17.55 -16.00 3.63
CA PHE A 3 -17.05 -14.69 4.04
C PHE A 3 -17.58 -14.18 5.39
N ASP A 4 -16.73 -14.16 6.41
CA ASP A 4 -17.03 -13.36 7.61
C ASP A 4 -17.29 -11.93 7.11
N SER A 5 -18.47 -11.39 7.39
CA SER A 5 -19.00 -10.15 6.79
C SER A 5 -18.04 -8.96 6.89
N THR A 6 -17.14 -9.02 7.86
CA THR A 6 -16.02 -8.11 8.10
C THR A 6 -15.01 -8.06 6.97
N PHE A 7 -14.79 -9.11 6.18
CA PHE A 7 -13.74 -9.13 5.15
C PHE A 7 -13.94 -8.03 4.09
N TRP A 8 -15.15 -7.92 3.55
CA TRP A 8 -15.50 -6.94 2.51
C TRP A 8 -15.55 -5.51 3.03
N GLU A 9 -15.69 -5.31 4.34
CA GLU A 9 -15.62 -4.00 4.98
C GLU A 9 -14.17 -3.63 5.34
N VAL A 10 -13.37 -4.61 5.76
CA VAL A 10 -12.00 -4.44 6.21
C VAL A 10 -11.08 -4.17 5.01
N LEU A 11 -11.17 -4.93 3.92
CA LEU A 11 -10.25 -4.79 2.78
C LEU A 11 -10.26 -3.36 2.16
N PRO A 12 -11.43 -2.77 1.83
CA PRO A 12 -11.47 -1.39 1.34
C PRO A 12 -10.99 -0.37 2.37
N SER A 13 -11.27 -0.60 3.66
CA SER A 13 -10.83 0.32 4.71
C SER A 13 -9.31 0.38 4.85
N HIS A 14 -8.61 -0.76 4.68
CA HIS A 14 -7.15 -0.77 4.67
C HIS A 14 -6.59 -0.14 3.39
N TYR A 15 -7.24 -0.36 2.25
CA TYR A 15 -6.86 0.29 0.99
C TYR A 15 -6.94 1.82 1.11
N ASP A 16 -8.08 2.36 1.57
CA ASP A 16 -8.29 3.79 1.80
C ASP A 16 -7.25 4.37 2.76
N LYS A 17 -6.86 3.60 3.78
CA LYS A 17 -5.83 3.99 4.74
C LYS A 17 -4.46 4.13 4.07
N ILE A 18 -4.08 3.14 3.25
CA ILE A 18 -2.84 3.18 2.47
C ILE A 18 -2.85 4.37 1.51
N GLU A 19 -3.94 4.60 0.77
CA GLU A 19 -4.06 5.70 -0.19
C GLU A 19 -3.93 7.09 0.49
N LYS A 20 -4.67 7.30 1.59
CA LYS A 20 -4.58 8.54 2.37
C LYS A 20 -3.17 8.79 2.88
N ARG A 21 -2.53 7.74 3.39
CA ARG A 21 -1.16 7.85 3.90
C ARG A 21 -0.14 8.09 2.79
N TRP A 22 -0.28 7.41 1.65
CA TRP A 22 0.55 7.65 0.48
C TRP A 22 0.47 9.11 0.02
N THR A 23 -0.74 9.67 -0.01
CA THR A 23 -0.97 11.08 -0.36
C THR A 23 -0.29 12.03 0.63
N LEU A 24 -0.37 11.73 1.93
CA LEU A 24 0.30 12.51 2.97
C LEU A 24 1.83 12.43 2.84
N THR A 25 2.38 11.22 2.62
CA THR A 25 3.81 10.99 2.40
C THR A 25 4.32 11.80 1.21
N ALA A 26 3.61 11.78 0.07
CA ALA A 26 3.99 12.55 -1.11
C ALA A 26 4.00 14.07 -0.84
N ARG A 27 3.00 14.56 -0.09
CA ARG A 27 2.93 15.96 0.34
C ARG A 27 4.10 16.34 1.25
N LEU A 28 4.37 15.55 2.28
CA LEU A 28 5.47 15.79 3.22
C LEU A 28 6.84 15.75 2.53
N TYR A 29 7.02 14.85 1.55
CA TYR A 29 8.23 14.82 0.72
C TYR A 29 8.39 16.11 -0.10
N HIS A 30 7.31 16.64 -0.67
CA HIS A 30 7.36 17.91 -1.38
C HIS A 30 7.67 19.09 -0.44
N GLU A 31 7.05 19.13 0.73
CA GLU A 31 7.29 20.17 1.74
C GLU A 31 8.75 20.12 2.25
N ALA A 32 9.27 18.94 2.56
CA ALA A 32 10.65 18.76 3.00
C ALA A 32 11.68 19.11 1.91
N SER A 33 11.41 18.74 0.65
CA SER A 33 12.32 19.01 -0.47
C SER A 33 12.35 20.49 -0.91
N SER A 34 11.25 21.22 -0.69
CA SER A 34 11.14 22.65 -1.04
C SER A 34 11.43 23.59 0.13
N ALA A 35 11.62 23.07 1.34
CA ALA A 35 11.91 23.87 2.53
C ALA A 35 13.22 24.66 2.40
N LEU A 36 13.09 25.99 2.51
CA LEU A 36 14.21 26.95 2.47
C LEU A 36 14.96 27.02 3.82
N MET A 37 14.27 26.80 4.93
CA MET A 37 14.86 26.81 6.27
C MET A 37 15.24 25.40 6.71
N ALA A 38 16.44 25.25 7.29
CA ALA A 38 16.95 23.98 7.78
C ALA A 38 16.09 23.36 8.89
N THR A 39 15.46 24.19 9.72
CA THR A 39 14.54 23.76 10.78
C THR A 39 13.26 23.14 10.21
N ASP A 40 12.67 23.77 9.20
CA ASP A 40 11.45 23.30 8.54
C ASP A 40 11.74 22.02 7.75
N ARG A 41 12.91 21.95 7.11
CA ARG A 41 13.41 20.73 6.45
C ARG A 41 13.57 19.58 7.43
N ALA A 42 14.18 19.81 8.59
CA ALA A 42 14.36 18.76 9.61
C ALA A 42 13.04 18.26 10.19
N ALA A 43 12.08 19.17 10.46
CA ALA A 43 10.74 18.81 10.90
C ALA A 43 9.97 18.01 9.84
N GLY A 44 10.07 18.42 8.57
CA GLY A 44 9.49 17.71 7.43
C GLY A 44 10.07 16.31 7.26
N VAL A 45 11.40 16.15 7.36
CA VAL A 45 12.09 14.85 7.25
C VAL A 45 11.69 13.91 8.39
N ASN A 46 11.57 14.40 9.63
CA ASN A 46 11.13 13.57 10.76
C ASN A 46 9.67 13.11 10.59
N SER A 47 8.79 14.00 10.13
CA SER A 47 7.39 13.67 9.85
C SER A 47 7.27 12.66 8.72
N LEU A 48 8.03 12.87 7.64
CA LEU A 48 8.09 11.95 6.50
C LEU A 48 8.60 10.56 6.90
N ARG A 49 9.62 10.48 7.77
CA ARG A 49 10.14 9.20 8.28
C ARG A 49 9.06 8.41 9.02
N ALA A 50 8.31 9.07 9.91
CA ALA A 50 7.23 8.44 10.65
C ALA A 50 6.11 7.95 9.72
N GLU A 51 5.72 8.74 8.72
CA GLU A 51 4.71 8.33 7.76
C GLU A 51 5.15 7.18 6.85
N LEU A 52 6.42 7.14 6.44
CA LEU A 52 6.98 6.01 5.68
C LEU A 52 6.98 4.71 6.49
N GLU A 53 7.33 4.76 7.78
CA GLU A 53 7.26 3.59 8.67
C GLU A 53 5.81 3.11 8.83
N MET A 54 4.88 4.02 9.08
CA MET A 54 3.46 3.68 9.18
C MET A 54 2.89 3.14 7.86
N LEU A 55 3.33 3.65 6.71
CA LEU A 55 2.94 3.14 5.39
C LEU A 55 3.44 1.71 5.17
N GLY A 56 4.68 1.41 5.57
CA GLY A 56 5.21 0.05 5.53
C GLY A 56 4.35 -0.92 6.35
N ASN A 57 4.00 -0.53 7.58
CA ASN A 57 3.14 -1.34 8.45
C ASN A 57 1.74 -1.54 7.85
N ASP A 58 1.12 -0.48 7.30
CA ASP A 58 -0.20 -0.57 6.69
C ASP A 58 -0.21 -1.49 5.45
N ILE A 59 0.85 -1.46 4.63
CA ILE A 59 1.04 -2.38 3.50
C ILE A 59 1.22 -3.82 3.98
N GLU A 60 2.01 -4.05 5.02
CA GLU A 60 2.19 -5.40 5.58
C GLU A 60 0.89 -5.96 6.16
N ASP A 61 0.12 -5.14 6.87
CA ASP A 61 -1.18 -5.55 7.41
C ASP A 61 -2.18 -5.84 6.29
N TYR A 62 -2.22 -5.01 5.24
CA TYR A 62 -3.03 -5.30 4.06
C TYR A 62 -2.62 -6.63 3.39
N ARG A 63 -1.31 -6.88 3.21
CA ARG A 63 -0.82 -8.17 2.71
C ARG A 63 -1.24 -9.35 3.58
N LYS A 64 -1.25 -9.21 4.91
CA LYS A 64 -1.73 -10.27 5.82
C LYS A 64 -3.22 -10.53 5.63
N VAL A 65 -4.03 -9.48 5.50
CA VAL A 65 -5.48 -9.60 5.25
C VAL A 65 -5.72 -10.32 3.92
N VAL A 66 -5.02 -9.92 2.85
CA VAL A 66 -5.13 -10.56 1.52
C VAL A 66 -4.66 -12.01 1.56
N LYS A 67 -3.54 -12.33 2.23
CA LYS A 67 -3.05 -13.72 2.34
C LYS A 67 -3.99 -14.64 3.12
N ASN A 68 -4.81 -14.07 4.01
CA ASN A 68 -5.83 -14.84 4.72
C ASN A 68 -7.06 -15.12 3.84
N VAL A 69 -7.20 -14.48 2.68
CA VAL A 69 -8.17 -14.87 1.66
C VAL A 69 -7.66 -16.13 1.00
N ALA A 70 -8.38 -17.23 1.17
CA ALA A 70 -8.07 -18.44 0.44
C ALA A 70 -8.26 -18.14 -1.06
N TRP A 71 -7.31 -18.55 -1.90
CA TRP A 71 -7.44 -18.43 -3.35
C TRP A 71 -8.78 -19.03 -3.82
N GLU A 72 -9.22 -20.09 -3.15
CA GLU A 72 -10.50 -20.74 -3.30
C GLU A 72 -11.71 -19.79 -3.14
N ASP A 73 -11.65 -18.84 -2.20
CA ASP A 73 -12.73 -17.88 -1.94
C ASP A 73 -12.86 -16.86 -3.10
N LEU A 74 -11.73 -16.39 -3.64
CA LEU A 74 -11.71 -15.53 -4.83
C LEU A 74 -12.22 -16.27 -6.06
N VAL A 75 -11.86 -17.55 -6.22
CA VAL A 75 -12.39 -18.39 -7.29
C VAL A 75 -13.90 -18.58 -7.16
N GLU A 76 -14.39 -18.85 -5.95
CA GLU A 76 -15.82 -19.00 -5.68
C GLU A 76 -16.60 -17.73 -6.01
N LEU A 77 -16.06 -16.55 -5.70
CA LEU A 77 -16.67 -15.27 -6.08
C LEU A 77 -16.86 -15.14 -7.59
N TYR A 78 -15.84 -15.49 -8.38
CA TYR A 78 -15.93 -15.47 -9.84
C TYR A 78 -16.90 -16.52 -10.38
N LEU A 79 -16.98 -17.70 -9.76
CA LEU A 79 -17.96 -18.73 -10.09
C LEU A 79 -19.39 -18.24 -9.85
N VAL A 80 -19.66 -17.62 -8.70
CA VAL A 80 -20.97 -17.03 -8.35
C VAL A 80 -21.34 -15.90 -9.31
N ALA A 81 -20.36 -15.12 -9.78
CA ALA A 81 -20.54 -14.11 -10.82
C ALA A 81 -20.77 -14.69 -12.24
N GLY A 82 -20.91 -16.02 -12.37
CA GLY A 82 -21.25 -16.69 -13.62
C GLY A 82 -20.05 -17.01 -14.52
N ARG A 83 -18.81 -16.95 -14.00
CA ARG A 83 -17.63 -17.37 -14.76
C ARG A 83 -17.50 -18.89 -14.73
N HIS A 84 -17.00 -19.46 -15.84
CA HIS A 84 -16.57 -20.85 -15.84
C HIS A 84 -15.36 -21.03 -14.93
N ARG A 85 -15.25 -22.20 -14.27
CA ARG A 85 -14.20 -22.50 -13.29
C ARG A 85 -12.78 -22.18 -13.76
N TRP A 86 -12.39 -22.65 -14.95
CA TRP A 86 -11.06 -22.37 -15.49
C TRP A 86 -10.78 -20.86 -15.63
N ARG A 87 -11.81 -20.06 -15.94
CA ARG A 87 -11.70 -18.61 -16.07
C ARG A 87 -11.70 -17.92 -14.72
N ALA A 88 -12.48 -18.41 -13.77
CA ALA A 88 -12.49 -17.95 -12.38
C ALA A 88 -11.12 -18.12 -11.71
N GLU A 89 -10.50 -19.30 -11.90
CA GLU A 89 -9.14 -19.61 -11.41
C GLU A 89 -8.07 -18.69 -12.02
N GLN A 90 -8.17 -18.39 -13.32
CA GLN A 90 -7.27 -17.44 -13.98
C GLN A 90 -7.44 -16.01 -13.46
N LEU A 91 -8.68 -15.53 -13.33
CA LEU A 91 -8.96 -14.16 -12.86
C LEU A 91 -8.52 -13.98 -11.42
N ALA A 92 -8.85 -14.91 -10.53
CA ALA A 92 -8.42 -14.89 -9.13
C ALA A 92 -6.89 -14.82 -8.99
N ARG A 93 -6.17 -15.57 -9.84
CA ARG A 93 -4.71 -15.53 -9.84
C ARG A 93 -4.17 -14.19 -10.36
N GLN A 94 -4.72 -13.71 -11.47
CA GLN A 94 -4.31 -12.44 -12.07
C GLN A 94 -4.48 -11.28 -11.10
N ASP A 95 -5.63 -11.20 -10.42
CA ASP A 95 -5.89 -10.12 -9.46
C ASP A 95 -4.93 -10.15 -8.27
N LEU A 96 -4.60 -11.35 -7.76
CA LEU A 96 -3.63 -11.49 -6.67
C LEU A 96 -2.21 -11.07 -7.11
N GLU A 97 -1.82 -11.41 -8.33
CA GLU A 97 -0.53 -11.01 -8.91
C GLU A 97 -0.48 -9.48 -9.11
N GLU A 98 -1.49 -8.88 -9.73
CA GLU A 98 -1.59 -7.43 -9.96
C GLU A 98 -1.60 -6.63 -8.64
N LEU A 99 -2.26 -7.17 -7.61
CA LEU A 99 -2.30 -6.57 -6.29
C LEU A 99 -0.92 -6.56 -5.63
N GLU A 100 -0.21 -7.69 -5.66
CA GLU A 100 1.14 -7.78 -5.09
C GLU A 100 2.12 -6.89 -5.85
N GLU A 101 2.03 -6.81 -7.18
CA GLU A 101 2.82 -5.88 -8.00
C GLU A 101 2.58 -4.41 -7.60
N SER A 102 1.30 -4.04 -7.41
CA SER A 102 0.91 -2.68 -7.02
C SER A 102 1.44 -2.31 -5.63
N LEU A 103 1.36 -3.23 -4.66
CA LEU A 103 1.92 -3.03 -3.32
C LEU A 103 3.44 -2.96 -3.34
N GLN A 104 4.08 -3.76 -4.19
CA GLN A 104 5.52 -3.75 -4.35
C GLN A 104 6.02 -2.41 -4.90
N LEU A 105 5.31 -1.82 -5.86
CA LEU A 105 5.62 -0.50 -6.39
C LEU A 105 5.58 0.60 -5.30
N LEU A 106 4.59 0.55 -4.40
CA LEU A 106 4.51 1.48 -3.26
C LEU A 106 5.70 1.30 -2.31
N VAL A 107 6.08 0.06 -2.01
CA VAL A 107 7.24 -0.24 -1.16
C VAL A 107 8.52 0.31 -1.79
N ASP A 108 8.70 0.13 -3.09
CA ASP A 108 9.91 0.58 -3.77
C ASP A 108 9.97 2.11 -3.86
N LYS A 109 8.84 2.79 -4.06
CA LYS A 109 8.78 4.25 -3.94
C LYS A 109 9.03 4.76 -2.52
N ALA A 110 8.56 4.07 -1.49
CA ALA A 110 8.87 4.40 -0.11
C ALA A 110 10.38 4.29 0.17
N LYS A 111 11.05 3.27 -0.40
CA LYS A 111 12.52 3.13 -0.30
C LYS A 111 13.26 4.26 -1.02
N GLU A 112 12.79 4.66 -2.21
CA GLU A 112 13.34 5.82 -2.92
C GLU A 112 13.26 7.10 -2.07
N PHE A 113 12.09 7.40 -1.48
CA PHE A 113 11.93 8.57 -0.60
C PHE A 113 12.85 8.51 0.63
N ASN A 114 13.02 7.33 1.23
CA ASN A 114 13.94 7.16 2.35
C ASN A 114 15.41 7.35 1.93
N ALA A 115 15.80 6.85 0.75
CA ALA A 115 17.15 7.07 0.21
C ALA A 115 17.42 8.56 -0.05
N ASP A 116 16.46 9.27 -0.65
CA ASP A 116 16.55 10.71 -0.89
C ASP A 116 16.64 11.50 0.41
N MET A 117 15.93 11.07 1.47
CA MET A 117 16.05 11.69 2.78
C MET A 117 17.45 11.55 3.39
N VAL A 118 18.05 10.36 3.25
CA VAL A 118 19.36 10.05 3.84
C VAL A 118 20.49 10.71 3.06
N TYR A 119 20.41 10.73 1.73
CA TYR A 119 21.51 11.16 0.86
C TYR A 119 21.26 12.50 0.15
N GLY A 120 20.02 12.86 -0.16
CA GLY A 120 19.68 13.98 -1.04
C GLY A 120 19.39 15.32 -0.34
N PHE A 121 18.91 15.32 0.91
CA PHE A 121 18.57 16.57 1.63
C PHE A 121 19.76 17.26 2.33
N GLY A 122 20.94 16.63 2.34
CA GLY A 122 22.16 17.15 2.95
C GLY A 122 23.07 17.97 2.02
N GLU A 123 22.85 17.96 0.70
CA GLU A 123 23.73 18.59 -0.29
C GLU A 123 23.19 19.90 -0.92
N LYS A 124 22.05 20.43 -0.45
CA LYS A 124 21.48 21.70 -0.95
C LYS A 124 21.34 22.79 0.11
#